data_AF-A0A418UQ58-F1
#
_entry.id   AF-A0A418UQ58-F1
#
_cell.length_a   1.000
_cell.length_b   1.000
_cell.length_c   1.000
_cell.angle_alpha   90.00
_cell.angle_beta   90.00
_cell.angle_gamma   90.00
#
_symmetry.space_group_name_H-M   'P 1'
#
loop_
_entity.id
_entity.type
_entity.pdbx_description
1 polymer ?
#
loop_
_entity_poly.entity_id
_entity_poly.type
_entity_poly.pdbx_seq_one_letter_code
_entity_poly.pdbx_strand_id
1 'polypeptide(L)'
;MSAPSGSPRRHRRVVVLSPGDRDRVARGEVPEDLARADSTAEALRSVATRGESAPGSTCGSGGADRADSVVSPDCDNTNDARLLRDVPPHW
;
A
#
# COMPACT_ATOMS: atom_id res chain seq x y z
N MET A 1 10.12 -31.64 -21.41
CA MET A 1 11.25 -30.77 -21.00
C MET A 1 10.77 -29.94 -19.82
N SER A 2 11.14 -30.30 -18.59
CA SER A 2 10.74 -29.54 -17.39
C SER A 2 11.78 -28.45 -17.10
N ALA A 3 11.33 -27.21 -16.93
CA ALA A 3 12.20 -26.08 -16.59
C ALA A 3 12.77 -26.23 -15.16
N PRO A 4 14.02 -25.78 -14.90
CA PRO A 4 14.54 -25.73 -13.55
C PRO A 4 13.79 -24.64 -12.78
N SER A 5 13.01 -25.03 -11.77
CA SER A 5 12.53 -24.10 -10.75
C SER A 5 13.74 -23.62 -9.94
N GLY A 6 14.34 -22.52 -10.39
CA GLY A 6 15.40 -21.83 -9.67
C GLY A 6 14.85 -21.36 -8.33
N SER A 7 15.15 -22.10 -7.25
CA SER A 7 14.86 -21.66 -5.90
C SER A 7 15.58 -20.31 -5.67
N PRO A 8 14.87 -19.27 -5.21
CA PRO A 8 15.52 -17.97 -4.97
C PRO A 8 16.67 -18.17 -3.97
N ARG A 9 17.86 -17.70 -4.33
CA ARG A 9 19.05 -17.82 -3.48
C ARG A 9 18.72 -17.22 -2.11
N ARG A 10 18.81 -18.04 -1.06
CA ARG A 10 18.56 -17.60 0.30
C ARG A 10 19.73 -16.75 0.76
N HIS A 11 19.52 -15.44 0.83
CA HIS A 11 20.51 -14.52 1.40
C HIS A 11 20.27 -14.42 2.91
N ARG A 12 21.32 -14.64 3.71
CA ARG A 12 21.28 -14.34 5.14
C ARG A 12 21.34 -12.83 5.33
N ARG A 13 20.26 -12.25 5.85
CA ARG A 13 20.22 -10.84 6.26
C ARG A 13 20.66 -10.72 7.70
N VAL A 14 21.63 -9.85 7.96
CA VAL A 14 22.08 -9.48 9.30
C VAL A 14 21.47 -8.12 9.62
N VAL A 15 20.74 -8.01 10.71
CA VAL A 15 20.01 -6.81 11.12
C VAL A 15 20.47 -6.42 12.53
N VAL A 16 20.65 -5.12 12.76
CA VAL A 16 20.93 -4.60 14.10
C VAL A 16 19.61 -4.48 14.85
N LEU A 17 19.47 -5.22 15.94
CA LEU A 17 18.27 -5.21 16.79
C LEU A 17 18.42 -4.22 17.95
N SER A 18 17.29 -3.78 18.52
CA SER A 18 17.25 -3.09 19.80
C SER A 18 17.60 -4.06 20.96
N PRO A 19 18.00 -3.60 22.15
CA PRO A 19 18.24 -4.48 23.30
C PRO A 19 17.00 -5.31 23.69
N GLY A 20 15.81 -4.69 23.71
CA GLY A 20 14.57 -5.40 24.03
C GLY A 20 14.18 -6.44 22.98
N ASP A 21 14.41 -6.18 21.70
CA ASP A 21 14.19 -7.17 20.64
C ASP A 21 15.19 -8.33 20.70
N ARG A 22 16.42 -8.09 21.18
CA ARG A 22 17.37 -9.18 21.43
C ARG A 22 16.84 -10.14 22.50
N ASP A 23 16.30 -9.61 23.59
CA ASP A 23 15.72 -10.45 24.66
C ASP A 23 14.48 -11.20 24.17
N ARG A 24 13.60 -10.54 23.39
CA ARG A 24 12.45 -11.20 22.76
C ARG A 24 12.88 -12.35 21.86
N VAL A 25 13.84 -12.13 20.96
CA VAL A 25 14.37 -13.18 20.06
C VAL A 25 15.03 -14.30 20.85
N ALA A 26 15.74 -13.98 21.94
CA ALA A 26 16.33 -14.99 22.81
C ALA A 26 15.28 -15.89 23.49
N ARG A 27 14.09 -15.35 23.77
CA ARG A 27 12.91 -16.12 24.23
C ARG A 27 12.15 -16.82 23.09
N GLY A 28 12.56 -16.65 21.83
CA GLY A 28 11.86 -17.18 20.66
C GLY A 28 10.63 -16.36 20.24
N GLU A 29 10.45 -15.16 20.80
CA GLU A 29 9.39 -14.22 20.42
C GLU A 29 9.80 -13.40 19.19
N VAL A 30 8.81 -12.95 18.44
CA VAL A 30 9.03 -12.11 17.25
C VAL A 30 9.40 -10.68 17.69
N PRO A 31 10.45 -10.06 17.13
CA PRO A 31 10.75 -8.64 17.29
C PRO A 31 9.56 -7.77 16.96
N GLU A 32 9.41 -6.66 17.68
CA GLU A 32 8.28 -5.75 17.46
C GLU A 32 8.30 -5.14 16.04
N ASP A 33 9.49 -4.78 15.55
CA ASP A 33 9.66 -4.22 14.20
C ASP A 33 9.19 -5.18 13.09
N LEU A 34 9.47 -6.48 13.25
CA LEU A 34 9.03 -7.50 12.29
C LEU A 34 7.53 -7.75 12.40
N ALA A 35 6.98 -7.82 13.62
CA ALA A 35 5.56 -7.96 13.84
C ALA A 35 4.76 -6.78 13.26
N ARG A 36 5.29 -5.56 13.40
CA ARG A 36 4.72 -4.36 12.79
C ARG A 36 4.78 -4.42 11.27
N ALA A 37 5.90 -4.84 10.68
CA ALA A 37 6.03 -4.98 9.23
C ALA A 37 4.98 -5.97 8.67
N ASP A 38 4.81 -7.14 9.29
CA ASP A 38 3.81 -8.13 8.89
C ASP A 38 2.38 -7.58 9.03
N SER A 39 2.09 -6.89 10.13
CA SER A 39 0.80 -6.22 10.35
C SER A 39 0.53 -5.13 9.29
N THR A 40 1.53 -4.33 8.93
CA THR A 40 1.39 -3.31 7.88
C THR A 40 1.22 -3.93 6.50
N ALA A 41 1.92 -5.03 6.20
CA ALA A 41 1.75 -5.74 4.95
C ALA A 41 0.34 -6.33 4.84
N GLU A 42 -0.21 -6.87 5.93
CA GLU A 42 -1.58 -7.37 5.98
C GLU A 42 -2.61 -6.25 5.90
N ALA A 43 -2.34 -5.10 6.51
CA ALA A 43 -3.17 -3.91 6.33
C ALA A 43 -3.19 -3.44 4.86
N LEU A 44 -2.03 -3.38 4.21
CA LEU A 44 -1.95 -3.02 2.79
C LEU A 44 -2.61 -4.06 1.89
N ARG A 45 -2.44 -5.35 2.18
CA ARG A 45 -3.10 -6.45 1.47
C ARG A 45 -4.61 -6.42 1.64
N SER A 46 -5.10 -6.22 2.87
CA SER A 46 -6.54 -6.12 3.14
C SER A 46 -7.17 -4.90 2.47
N VAL A 47 -6.44 -3.77 2.38
CA VAL A 47 -6.88 -2.61 1.58
C VAL A 47 -6.88 -2.94 0.09
N ALA A 48 -5.84 -3.61 -0.42
CA ALA A 48 -5.75 -4.01 -1.82
C ALA A 48 -6.87 -5.00 -2.21
N THR A 49 -7.17 -5.99 -1.36
CA THR A 49 -8.25 -6.96 -1.62
C THR A 49 -9.63 -6.35 -1.42
N ARG A 50 -9.80 -5.38 -0.50
CA ARG A 50 -11.04 -4.61 -0.36
C ARG A 50 -11.29 -3.67 -1.54
N GLY A 51 -10.23 -3.24 -2.22
CA GLY A 51 -10.29 -2.40 -3.43
C GLY A 51 -10.96 -3.06 -4.64
N GLU A 52 -11.18 -4.38 -4.63
CA GLU A 52 -11.76 -5.12 -5.76
C GLU A 52 -13.30 -5.28 -5.65
N SER A 53 -13.89 -5.02 -4.48
CA SER A 53 -15.36 -4.95 -4.28
C SER A 53 -15.84 -3.59 -3.75
N ALA A 54 -14.95 -2.60 -3.69
CA ALA A 54 -15.36 -1.20 -3.58
C ALA A 54 -15.51 -0.65 -5.00
N PRO A 55 -16.62 0.06 -5.34
CA PRO A 55 -16.65 0.81 -6.58
C PRO A 55 -15.44 1.73 -6.57
N GLY A 56 -14.57 1.57 -7.56
CA GLY A 56 -13.28 2.24 -7.62
C GLY A 56 -13.43 3.69 -7.24
N SER A 57 -12.63 4.12 -6.25
CA SER A 57 -12.36 5.52 -5.89
C SER A 57 -13.37 6.49 -6.49
N THR A 58 -14.62 6.45 -6.03
CA THR A 58 -15.59 7.43 -6.48
C THR A 58 -15.17 8.74 -5.83
N CYS A 59 -14.54 9.59 -6.64
CA CYS A 59 -14.45 11.00 -6.35
C CYS A 59 -15.85 11.48 -5.97
N GLY A 60 -16.06 11.79 -4.68
CA GLY A 60 -17.38 12.18 -4.20
C GLY A 60 -17.68 11.88 -2.74
N SER A 61 -16.74 12.12 -1.82
CA SER A 61 -17.15 12.43 -0.44
C SER A 61 -17.50 13.92 -0.37
N GLY A 62 -18.65 14.26 -0.95
CA GLY A 62 -19.22 15.60 -0.93
C GLY A 62 -20.71 15.47 -1.21
N GLY A 63 -21.51 15.41 -0.14
CA GLY A 63 -22.95 15.23 -0.25
C GLY A 63 -23.61 16.35 -1.06
N ALA A 64 -24.52 15.97 -1.95
CA ALA A 64 -25.64 16.80 -2.36
C ALA A 64 -26.72 15.88 -2.96
N ASP A 65 -27.82 15.80 -2.23
CA ASP A 65 -29.15 15.57 -2.73
C ASP A 65 -29.43 16.34 -4.04
N ARG A 66 -29.47 15.64 -5.18
CA ARG A 66 -30.52 15.72 -6.22
C ARG A 66 -30.11 14.93 -7.47
N ALA A 67 -31.16 14.47 -8.13
CA ALA A 67 -31.22 13.60 -9.30
C ALA A 67 -30.24 13.90 -10.45
N ASP A 68 -30.00 12.83 -11.23
CA ASP A 68 -29.34 12.73 -12.53
C ASP A 68 -27.83 12.40 -12.48
N SER A 69 -27.53 11.11 -12.34
CA SER A 69 -26.16 10.58 -12.31
C SER A 69 -25.53 10.54 -13.71
N VAL A 70 -24.95 11.65 -14.13
CA VAL A 70 -23.83 11.63 -15.08
C VAL A 70 -22.62 11.09 -14.31
N VAL A 71 -22.13 9.91 -14.69
CA VAL A 71 -20.80 9.44 -14.25
C VAL A 71 -19.79 10.52 -14.64
N SER A 72 -19.21 11.19 -13.64
CA SER A 72 -18.20 12.22 -13.86
C SER A 72 -16.95 11.61 -14.48
N PRO A 73 -16.44 12.12 -15.61
CA PRO A 73 -15.22 11.64 -16.27
C PRO A 73 -13.91 12.02 -15.52
N ASP A 74 -14.01 12.59 -14.31
CA ASP A 74 -12.94 13.38 -13.71
C ASP A 74 -12.18 12.70 -12.54
N CYS A 75 -12.42 11.42 -12.23
CA CYS A 75 -11.69 10.76 -11.12
C CYS A 75 -10.18 10.66 -11.40
N ASP A 76 -9.80 10.32 -12.64
CA ASP A 76 -8.41 10.16 -13.02
C ASP A 76 -7.75 11.52 -13.31
N ASN A 77 -8.52 12.47 -13.83
CA ASN A 77 -8.03 13.80 -14.22
C ASN A 77 -7.85 14.77 -13.04
N THR A 78 -8.40 14.48 -11.85
CA THR A 78 -8.34 15.43 -10.71
C THR A 78 -6.91 15.60 -10.17
N ASN A 79 -6.12 14.53 -10.09
CA ASN A 79 -4.73 14.61 -9.62
C ASN A 79 -3.87 15.34 -10.65
N ASP A 80 -3.96 14.91 -11.92
CA ASP A 80 -3.23 15.50 -13.04
C ASP A 80 -3.57 16.98 -13.23
N ALA A 81 -4.84 17.37 -13.11
CA ALA A 81 -5.26 18.77 -13.20
C ALA A 81 -4.70 19.63 -12.06
N ARG A 82 -4.53 19.08 -10.85
CA ARG A 82 -3.88 19.79 -9.73
C ARG A 82 -2.38 19.92 -9.98
N LEU A 83 -1.73 18.86 -10.43
CA LEU A 83 -0.32 18.88 -10.81
C LEU A 83 -0.04 19.93 -11.89
N LEU A 84 -0.85 19.99 -12.95
CA LEU A 84 -0.69 20.96 -14.03
C LEU A 84 -0.93 22.42 -13.60
N ARG A 85 -1.72 22.66 -12.54
CA ARG A 85 -1.90 24.00 -11.96
C ARG A 85 -0.71 24.45 -11.13
N ASP A 86 -0.04 23.51 -10.49
CA ASP A 86 1.11 23.77 -9.61
C ASP A 86 2.45 23.77 -10.38
N VAL A 87 2.43 23.49 -11.69
CA VAL A 87 3.61 23.54 -12.57
C VAL A 87 4.02 25.00 -12.84
N PRO A 88 5.24 25.41 -12.45
CA PRO A 88 5.75 26.75 -12.77
C PRO A 88 5.90 26.97 -14.28
N PRO A 89 5.78 28.19 -14.81
CA PRO A 89 5.72 28.44 -16.27
C PRO A 89 7.05 28.25 -17.03
N HIS A 90 8.18 27.97 -16.35
CA HIS A 90 9.51 27.92 -16.96
C HIS A 90 10.41 26.77 -16.48
N TRP A 91 9.81 25.71 -15.95
CA TRP A 91 10.45 24.40 -15.78
C TRP A 91 10.99 23.84 -17.10
#